data_AF-A0A2P8PY16-F1
#
_entry.id   AF-A0A2P8PY16-F1
#
_cell.length_a   1.000
_cell.length_b   1.000
_cell.length_c   1.000
_cell.angle_alpha   90.00
_cell.angle_beta   90.00
_cell.angle_gamma   90.00
#
_symmetry.space_group_name_H-M   'P 1'
#
loop_
_entity.id
_entity.type
_entity.pdbx_description
1 polymer ?
#
loop_
_entity_poly.entity_id
_entity_poly.type
_entity_poly.pdbx_seq_one_letter_code
_entity_poly.pdbx_strand_id
1 'polypeptide(L)'
;MQHLAPAVTAWLDRGATPEAVRRTLTAGLPEGPFRHPAGLLAHRLTELLPPPLPTIATTRTAPSERPLPLRNCDGCDRAFRSQEPGHRCRDCRSNPQEAT
;
A
#
# COMPACT_ATOMS: atom_id res chain seq x y z
N MET A 1 19.47 -5.95 28.65
CA MET A 1 19.92 -5.39 27.35
C MET A 1 20.23 -6.47 26.30
N GLN A 2 20.81 -7.62 26.70
CA GLN A 2 21.17 -8.74 25.83
C GLN A 2 20.08 -9.19 24.83
N HIS A 3 18.79 -9.15 25.21
CA HIS A 3 17.68 -9.61 24.36
C HIS A 3 17.13 -8.56 23.37
N LEU A 4 17.51 -7.28 23.49
CA LEU A 4 16.99 -6.22 22.61
C LEU A 4 17.75 -6.16 21.28
N ALA A 5 19.06 -6.37 21.31
CA ALA A 5 19.91 -6.34 20.12
C ALA A 5 19.42 -7.30 19.02
N PRO A 6 19.18 -8.60 19.27
CA PRO A 6 18.72 -9.50 18.20
C PRO A 6 17.33 -9.14 17.67
N ALA A 7 16.43 -8.65 18.54
CA ALA A 7 15.08 -8.25 18.14
C ALA A 7 15.08 -6.99 17.26
N VAL A 8 15.95 -6.00 17.57
CA VAL A 8 16.14 -4.83 16.72
C VAL A 8 16.78 -5.23 15.38
N THR A 9 17.76 -6.13 15.37
CA THR A 9 18.33 -6.65 14.12
C THR A 9 17.26 -7.27 13.22
N ALA A 10 16.33 -8.04 13.78
CA ALA A 10 15.23 -8.64 13.02
C ALA A 10 14.23 -7.63 12.43
N TRP A 11 14.12 -6.43 13.01
CA TRP A 11 13.37 -5.31 12.43
C TRP A 11 14.11 -4.67 11.27
N LEU A 12 15.41 -4.43 11.44
CA LEU A 12 16.25 -3.84 10.39
C LEU A 12 16.36 -4.76 9.18
N ASP A 13 16.48 -6.07 9.39
CA ASP A 13 16.51 -7.09 8.32
C ASP A 13 15.21 -7.10 7.49
N ARG A 14 14.07 -6.80 8.13
CA ARG A 14 12.77 -6.63 7.46
C ARG A 14 12.57 -5.25 6.82
N GLY A 15 13.62 -4.43 6.75
CA GLY A 15 13.59 -3.10 6.11
C GLY A 15 12.97 -2.01 6.97
N ALA A 16 12.76 -2.22 8.27
CA ALA A 16 12.37 -1.14 9.16
C ALA A 16 13.53 -0.14 9.32
N THR A 17 13.22 1.16 9.26
CA THR A 17 14.24 2.18 9.50
C THR A 17 14.53 2.31 11.01
N PRO A 18 15.73 2.77 11.41
CA PRO A 18 16.04 3.05 12.82
C PRO A 18 15.04 4.02 13.47
N GLU A 19 14.52 4.98 12.69
CA GLU A 19 13.51 5.92 13.15
C GLU A 19 12.14 5.25 13.37
N ALA A 20 11.74 4.32 12.50
CA ALA A 20 10.54 3.53 12.68
C ALA A 20 10.63 2.67 13.95
N VAL A 21 11.77 2.01 14.18
CA VAL A 21 12.03 1.26 15.43
C VAL A 21 11.91 2.18 16.64
N ARG A 22 12.59 3.32 16.64
CA ARG A 22 12.54 4.31 17.75
C ARG A 22 11.11 4.76 18.02
N ARG A 23 10.38 5.19 16.99
CA ARG A 23 8.98 5.62 17.13
C ARG A 23 8.12 4.50 17.72
N THR A 24 8.25 3.28 17.23
CA THR A 24 7.48 2.14 17.76
C THR A 24 7.85 1.83 19.20
N LEU A 25 9.11 1.97 19.60
CA LEU A 25 9.52 1.76 21.00
C LEU A 25 9.03 2.86 21.95
N THR A 26 8.90 4.10 21.47
CA THR A 26 8.50 5.25 22.30
C THR A 26 7.03 5.64 22.20
N ALA A 27 6.28 5.10 21.23
CA ALA A 27 4.87 5.43 21.03
C ALA A 27 3.99 4.87 22.16
N GLY A 28 3.13 5.68 22.77
CA GLY A 28 2.19 5.20 23.79
C GLY A 28 2.88 4.56 25.00
N LEU A 29 4.03 5.11 25.41
CA LEU A 29 4.64 4.73 26.68
C LEU A 29 3.69 5.14 27.82
N PRO A 30 3.56 4.30 28.86
CA PRO A 30 2.76 4.66 30.02
C PRO A 30 3.33 5.89 30.72
N GLU A 31 2.43 6.73 31.23
CA GLU A 31 2.73 8.05 31.78
C GLU A 31 3.35 7.98 33.20
N GLY A 32 3.44 6.77 33.76
CA GLY A 32 3.95 6.50 35.11
C GLY A 32 5.18 5.59 35.12
N PRO A 33 5.84 5.42 36.28
CA PRO A 33 7.01 4.56 36.41
C PRO A 33 6.63 3.09 36.23
N PHE A 34 7.36 2.39 35.36
CA PHE A 34 7.18 0.96 35.11
C PHE A 34 8.41 0.16 35.51
N ARG A 35 8.15 -1.00 36.12
CA ARG A 35 9.15 -1.84 36.77
C ARG A 35 10.04 -2.62 35.78
N HIS A 36 9.58 -2.80 34.54
CA HIS A 36 10.24 -3.65 33.54
C HIS A 36 10.34 -2.98 32.15
N PRO A 37 11.16 -1.92 32.00
CA PRO A 37 11.34 -1.23 30.72
C PRO A 37 11.84 -2.16 29.62
N ALA A 38 12.84 -3.00 29.90
CA ALA A 38 13.39 -3.93 28.92
C ALA A 38 12.37 -5.00 28.48
N GLY A 39 11.48 -5.44 29.39
CA GLY A 39 10.43 -6.41 29.08
C GLY A 39 9.35 -5.83 28.15
N LEU A 40 8.94 -4.59 28.42
CA LEU A 40 8.01 -3.85 27.55
C LEU A 40 8.58 -3.67 26.15
N LEU A 41 9.85 -3.25 26.04
CA LEU A 41 10.51 -3.07 24.76
C LEU A 41 10.66 -4.39 23.99
N ALA A 42 11.03 -5.47 24.68
CA ALA A 42 11.13 -6.79 24.06
C ALA A 42 9.76 -7.29 23.55
N HIS A 43 8.71 -7.13 24.35
CA HIS A 43 7.34 -7.48 23.95
C HIS A 43 6.90 -6.70 22.71
N ARG A 44 7.13 -5.38 22.68
CA ARG A 44 6.79 -4.56 21.50
C ARG A 44 7.57 -4.94 20.26
N LEU A 45 8.85 -5.28 20.37
CA LEU A 45 9.65 -5.73 19.22
C LEU A 45 9.15 -7.06 18.66
N THR A 46 8.61 -7.94 19.50
CA THR A 46 8.02 -9.22 19.07
C THR A 46 6.62 -9.04 18.48
N GLU A 47 5.73 -8.33 19.17
CA GLU A 47 4.32 -8.19 18.77
C GLU A 47 4.13 -7.26 17.57
N LEU A 48 4.92 -6.18 17.49
CA LEU A 48 4.81 -5.19 16.41
C LEU A 48 5.81 -5.45 15.29
N LEU A 49 6.41 -6.64 15.26
CA LEU A 49 7.36 -7.04 14.25
C LEU A 49 6.73 -6.85 12.86
N PRO A 50 7.24 -5.93 12.02
CA PRO A 50 6.65 -5.70 10.72
C PRO A 50 6.65 -7.02 9.94
N PRO A 51 5.57 -7.34 9.21
CA PRO A 51 5.59 -8.49 8.32
C PRO A 51 6.79 -8.37 7.38
N PRO A 52 7.44 -9.49 7.01
CA PRO A 52 8.53 -9.43 6.04
C PRO A 52 8.00 -8.70 4.81
N LEU A 53 8.65 -7.59 4.45
CA LEU A 53 8.36 -6.92 3.19
C LEU A 53 8.45 -7.99 2.11
N PRO A 54 7.45 -8.11 1.20
CA PRO A 54 7.60 -9.01 0.09
C PRO A 54 8.93 -8.65 -0.54
N THR A 55 9.85 -9.61 -0.59
CA THR A 55 11.08 -9.46 -1.35
C THR A 55 10.59 -9.09 -2.73
N ILE A 56 10.76 -7.83 -3.09
CA ILE A 56 10.63 -7.38 -4.46
C ILE A 56 11.85 -8.01 -5.14
N ALA A 57 11.81 -9.34 -5.32
CA ALA A 57 12.38 -9.90 -6.50
C ALA A 57 11.85 -8.98 -7.60
N THR A 58 12.76 -8.37 -8.33
CA THR A 58 12.50 -7.62 -9.55
C THR A 58 11.93 -8.58 -10.61
N THR A 59 10.95 -9.40 -10.24
CA THR A 59 9.95 -10.00 -11.10
C THR A 59 9.11 -8.83 -11.56
N ARG A 60 9.65 -8.11 -12.55
CA ARG A 60 8.98 -7.24 -13.51
C ARG A 60 7.48 -7.27 -13.26
N THR A 61 7.02 -6.37 -12.39
CA THR A 61 5.62 -6.18 -12.05
C THR A 61 4.87 -6.21 -13.37
N ALA A 62 4.01 -7.22 -13.58
CA ALA A 62 3.05 -7.17 -14.67
C ALA A 62 2.44 -5.77 -14.59
N PRO A 63 2.52 -4.96 -15.66
CA PRO A 63 2.15 -3.55 -15.58
C PRO A 63 0.75 -3.51 -14.97
N SER A 64 0.63 -2.89 -13.80
CA SER A 64 -0.67 -2.59 -13.21
C SER A 64 -1.49 -2.01 -14.34
N GLU A 65 -2.56 -2.71 -14.72
CA GLU A 65 -3.33 -2.39 -15.92
C GLU A 65 -3.73 -0.92 -15.86
N ARG A 66 -2.97 -0.07 -16.55
CA ARG A 66 -3.20 1.36 -16.48
C ARG A 66 -4.63 1.58 -16.95
N PRO A 67 -5.45 2.32 -16.18
CA PRO A 67 -6.82 2.55 -16.58
C PRO A 67 -6.81 3.16 -17.97
N LEU A 68 -7.70 2.65 -18.84
CA LEU A 68 -7.79 3.09 -20.23
C LEU A 68 -7.91 4.62 -20.30
N PRO A 69 -7.39 5.28 -21.36
CA PRO A 69 -7.53 6.72 -21.49
C PRO A 69 -9.01 7.14 -21.54
N LEU A 70 -9.31 8.33 -21.02
CA LEU A 70 -10.61 8.98 -21.23
C LEU A 70 -10.67 9.51 -22.67
N ARG A 71 -11.77 9.21 -23.35
CA ARG A 71 -12.08 9.69 -24.71
C ARG A 71 -13.54 10.12 -24.77
N ASN A 72 -13.87 11.07 -25.64
CA ASN A 72 -15.25 11.49 -25.88
C ASN A 72 -15.94 10.55 -26.89
N CYS A 73 -17.23 10.31 -26.66
CA CYS A 73 -18.08 9.49 -27.53
C CYS A 73 -18.46 10.25 -28.80
N ASP A 74 -18.31 9.60 -29.95
CA ASP A 74 -18.66 10.17 -31.27
C ASP A 74 -20.16 10.47 -31.44
N GLY A 75 -21.04 9.79 -30.68
CA GLY A 75 -22.49 9.96 -30.79
C GLY A 75 -23.12 10.95 -29.80
N CYS A 76 -22.47 11.24 -28.67
CA CYS A 76 -23.07 12.06 -27.60
C CYS A 76 -22.07 12.92 -26.83
N ASP A 77 -20.82 13.01 -27.29
CA ASP A 77 -19.69 13.73 -26.68
C ASP A 77 -19.33 13.35 -25.22
N ARG A 78 -19.97 12.32 -24.66
CA ARG A 78 -19.73 11.88 -23.28
C ARG A 78 -18.34 11.27 -23.12
N ALA A 79 -17.59 11.73 -22.11
CA ALA A 79 -16.30 11.14 -21.74
C ALA A 79 -16.45 9.73 -21.14
N PHE A 80 -15.73 8.75 -21.69
CA PHE A 80 -15.69 7.36 -21.21
C PHE A 80 -14.32 6.71 -21.45
N ARG A 81 -14.09 5.53 -20.86
CA ARG A 81 -12.81 4.81 -20.91
C ARG A 81 -12.79 3.88 -22.14
N SER A 82 -11.87 4.09 -23.08
CA SER A 82 -11.74 3.27 -24.31
C SER A 82 -10.29 3.14 -24.80
N GLN A 83 -9.96 1.97 -25.36
CA GLN A 83 -8.63 1.72 -25.95
C GLN A 83 -8.47 2.48 -27.27
N GLU A 84 -9.39 2.25 -28.21
CA GLU A 84 -9.32 2.79 -29.57
C GLU A 84 -10.17 4.07 -29.71
N PRO A 85 -9.72 5.04 -30.54
CA PRO A 85 -10.54 6.17 -30.96
C PRO A 85 -11.73 5.72 -31.81
N GLY A 86 -12.83 6.48 -31.81
CA GLY A 86 -14.02 6.17 -32.61
C GLY A 86 -15.02 5.19 -31.98
N HIS A 87 -14.79 4.75 -30.74
CA HIS A 87 -15.77 3.93 -30.01
C HIS A 87 -16.97 4.76 -29.52
N ARG A 88 -18.16 4.16 -29.60
CA ARG A 88 -19.37 4.68 -28.96
C ARG A 88 -19.46 4.19 -27.51
N CYS A 89 -19.96 5.06 -26.63
CA CYS A 89 -20.19 4.71 -25.22
C CYS A 89 -21.24 3.60 -25.09
N ARG A 90 -21.31 2.97 -23.90
CA ARG A 90 -22.27 1.89 -23.64
C ARG A 90 -23.71 2.30 -23.95
N ASP A 91 -24.07 3.54 -23.63
CA ASP A 91 -25.42 4.09 -23.84
C ASP A 91 -25.78 4.16 -25.33
N CYS A 92 -24.93 4.80 -26.15
CA CYS A 92 -25.11 4.85 -27.61
C CYS A 92 -25.03 3.48 -28.30
N ARG A 93 -24.32 2.49 -27.70
CA ARG A 93 -24.30 1.12 -28.19
C ARG A 93 -25.58 0.35 -27.82
N SER A 94 -26.17 0.67 -26.67
CA SER A 94 -27.42 0.06 -26.19
C SER A 94 -28.67 0.73 -26.76
N ASN A 95 -28.57 1.96 -27.27
CA ASN A 95 -29.67 2.67 -27.94
C ASN A 95 -29.27 3.13 -29.36
N PRO A 96 -29.24 2.23 -30.36
CA PRO A 96 -28.91 2.58 -31.75
C PRO A 96 -30.01 3.36 -32.49
N GLN A 97 -31.15 3.66 -31.85
CA GLN A 97 -32.34 4.18 -32.51
C GLN A 97 -32.75 5.59 -32.04
N GLU A 98 -31.96 6.61 -32.37
CA GLU A 98 -32.47 7.99 -32.48
C GLU A 98 -31.78 8.69 -33.66
N ALA A 99 -32.22 8.34 -34.87
CA ALA A 99 -31.98 9.12 -36.07
C ALA A 99 -33.32 9.22 -36.81
N THR A 100 -34.06 10.27 -36.49
CA THR A 100 -35.04 10.88 -37.39
C THR A 100 -34.62 12.31 -37.67
#